data_AF-A0A391PAG9-F1
#
_entry.id   AF-A0A391PAG9-F1
#
_cell.length_a   1.000
_cell.length_b   1.000
_cell.length_c   1.000
_cell.angle_alpha   90.00
_cell.angle_beta   90.00
_cell.angle_gamma   90.00
#
_symmetry.space_group_name_H-M   'P 1'
#
loop_
_entity.id
_entity.type
_entity.pdbx_description
1 polymer ?
#
loop_
_entity_poly.entity_id
_entity_poly.type
_entity_poly.pdbx_seq_one_letter_code
_entity_poly.pdbx_strand_id
1 'polypeptide(L)' 'MHRMKGLEFRCAVVAGVSDGAVPLPNAVRAADVDKQAHALDLLRERSLLFVACTRAREDLVVTWNGTPSAFLDATIRRE' A
#
# COMPACT_ATOMS: atom_id res chain seq x y z
N MET A 1 7.59 3.93 3.87
CA MET A 1 7.44 4.00 2.40
C MET A 1 7.96 5.32 1.81
N HIS A 2 7.61 6.49 2.35
CA HIS A 2 7.93 7.80 1.73
C HIS A 2 9.42 8.11 1.44
N ARG A 3 10.38 7.45 2.10
CA ARG A 3 11.83 7.63 1.85
C ARG A 3 12.42 6.67 0.82
N MET A 4 11.60 5.87 0.15
CA MET A 4 12.08 4.83 -0.77
C MET A 4 12.39 5.35 -2.17
N LYS A 5 11.98 6.58 -2.52
CA LYS A 5 12.23 7.17 -3.85
C LYS A 5 13.73 7.34 -4.12
N GLY A 6 14.19 7.03 -5.33
CA GLY A 6 15.60 6.91 -5.72
C GLY A 6 16.34 5.61 -5.34
N LEU A 7 15.84 4.80 -4.39
CA LEU A 7 16.47 3.55 -3.94
C LEU A 7 15.88 2.27 -4.56
N GLU A 8 16.71 1.27 -4.83
CA GLU A 8 16.27 -0.09 -5.22
C GLU A 8 16.99 -1.13 -4.37
N PHE A 9 16.30 -2.23 -4.10
CA PHE A 9 16.78 -3.31 -3.24
C PHE A 9 16.71 -4.63 -3.99
N ARG A 10 17.66 -5.53 -3.71
CA ARG A 10 17.62 -6.88 -4.28
C ARG A 10 16.34 -7.60 -3.84
N CYS A 11 16.11 -7.63 -2.53
CA CYS A 11 14.88 -8.14 -1.92
C CYS A 11 14.26 -7.05 -1.03
N ALA A 12 12.93 -6.98 -0.95
CA ALA A 12 12.23 -6.06 -0.07
C ALA A 12 11.05 -6.73 0.65
N VAL A 13 10.77 -6.26 1.88
CA VAL A 13 9.58 -6.64 2.64
C VAL A 13 8.71 -5.41 2.83
N VAL A 14 7.46 -5.50 2.41
CA VAL A 14 6.42 -4.50 2.67
C VAL A 14 5.47 -5.08 3.70
N ALA A 15 5.71 -4.71 4.97
CA ALA A 15 4.97 -5.29 6.09
C ALA A 15 3.74 -4.45 6.48
N GLY A 16 2.74 -5.13 7.03
CA GLY A 16 1.56 -4.51 7.64
C GLY A 16 0.54 -3.96 6.66
N VAL A 17 0.45 -4.50 5.44
CA VAL A 17 -0.51 -4.08 4.40
C VAL A 17 -1.91 -4.65 4.68
N SER A 18 -2.48 -4.25 5.80
CA SER A 18 -3.75 -4.76 6.35
C SER A 18 -4.84 -3.71 6.22
N ASP A 19 -6.09 -4.15 6.31
CA ASP A 19 -7.23 -3.25 6.47
C ASP A 19 -7.06 -2.36 7.71
N GLY A 20 -7.44 -1.08 7.59
CA GLY A 20 -7.25 -0.07 8.64
C GLY A 20 -5.80 0.44 8.83
N ALA A 21 -4.81 -0.16 8.16
CA ALA A 21 -3.42 0.34 8.14
C ALA A 21 -3.03 0.90 6.77
N VAL A 22 -3.50 0.25 5.69
CA VAL A 22 -3.30 0.70 4.31
C VAL A 22 -4.64 0.65 3.58
N PRO A 23 -5.16 1.77 3.05
CA PRO A 23 -4.61 3.13 3.14
C PRO A 23 -4.56 3.65 4.57
N LEU A 24 -3.66 4.61 4.84
CA LEU A 24 -3.55 5.24 6.16
C LEU A 24 -4.85 6.03 6.45
N PRO A 25 -5.60 5.72 7.53
CA PRO A 25 -6.92 6.32 7.76
C PRO A 25 -6.89 7.86 7.79
N ASN A 26 -5.86 8.43 8.41
CA ASN A 26 -5.72 9.88 8.54
C ASN A 26 -5.24 10.58 7.25
N ALA A 27 -4.81 9.82 6.24
CA ALA A 27 -4.41 10.36 4.93
C ALA A 27 -5.57 10.42 3.94
N VAL A 28 -6.70 9.77 4.24
CA VAL A 28 -7.85 9.64 3.35
C VAL A 28 -9.04 10.40 3.94
N ARG A 29 -9.48 11.46 3.26
CA ARG A 29 -10.70 12.19 3.65
C ARG A 29 -11.92 11.30 3.54
N ALA A 30 -12.96 11.57 4.33
CA ALA A 30 -14.22 10.82 4.23
C ALA A 30 -14.96 11.15 2.91
N ALA A 31 -15.52 10.12 2.27
CA ALA A 31 -16.14 10.25 0.95
C ALA A 31 -17.44 11.08 0.96
N ASP A 32 -18.10 11.19 2.10
CA ASP A 32 -19.28 12.02 2.33
C ASP A 32 -18.96 13.52 2.40
N VAL A 33 -17.74 13.88 2.83
CA VAL A 33 -17.27 15.27 2.87
C VAL A 33 -16.87 15.75 1.47
N ASP A 34 -16.03 14.97 0.76
CA ASP A 34 -15.59 15.29 -0.60
C ASP A 34 -15.20 14.02 -1.36
N LYS A 35 -16.06 13.59 -2.28
CA LYS A 35 -15.85 12.38 -3.10
C LYS A 35 -14.62 12.48 -4.01
N GLN A 36 -14.35 13.66 -4.57
CA GLN A 36 -13.23 13.85 -5.48
C GLN A 36 -11.92 13.84 -4.72
N ALA A 37 -11.84 14.55 -3.60
CA ALA A 37 -10.66 14.53 -2.75
C ALA A 37 -10.39 13.13 -2.17
N HIS A 38 -11.44 12.42 -1.71
CA HIS A 38 -11.33 11.04 -1.23
C HIS A 38 -10.71 10.11 -2.29
N ALA A 39 -11.20 10.15 -3.53
CA ALA A 39 -10.68 9.34 -4.62
C ALA A 39 -9.20 9.65 -4.93
N LEU A 40 -8.82 10.93 -4.88
CA LEU A 40 -7.42 11.35 -5.06
C LEU A 40 -6.51 10.88 -3.92
N ASP A 41 -6.99 10.93 -2.68
CA ASP A 41 -6.23 10.47 -1.52
C ASP A 41 -6.03 8.95 -1.56
N LEU A 42 -7.07 8.18 -1.91
CA LEU A 42 -6.94 6.74 -2.17
C LEU A 42 -5.94 6.44 -3.30
N LEU A 43 -5.97 7.22 -4.39
CA LEU A 43 -5.02 7.04 -5.48
C LEU A 43 -3.58 7.29 -5.02
N ARG A 44 -3.34 8.31 -4.18
CA ARG A 44 -2.03 8.62 -3.61
C ARG A 44 -1.51 7.48 -2.74
N GLU A 45 -2.33 6.96 -1.85
CA GLU A 45 -1.97 5.84 -0.97
C GLU A 45 -1.67 4.58 -1.78
N ARG A 46 -2.46 4.29 -2.81
CA ARG A 46 -2.19 3.18 -3.74
C ARG A 46 -0.88 3.37 -4.49
N SER A 47 -0.59 4.58 -4.97
CA SER A 47 0.69 4.90 -5.61
C SER A 47 1.88 4.74 -4.65
N LEU A 48 1.71 5.07 -3.36
CA LEU A 48 2.75 4.89 -2.36
C LEU A 48 3.06 3.40 -2.14
N LEU A 49 2.02 2.57 -2.00
CA LEU A 49 2.17 1.12 -1.91
C LEU A 49 2.84 0.54 -3.16
N PHE A 50 2.40 0.97 -4.35
CA PHE A 50 3.01 0.56 -5.62
C PHE A 50 4.51 0.89 -5.69
N VAL A 51 4.89 2.10 -5.29
CA VAL A 51 6.30 2.51 -5.24
C VAL A 51 7.08 1.65 -4.25
N ALA A 52 6.51 1.32 -3.09
CA ALA A 52 7.17 0.46 -2.12
C ALA A 52 7.39 -0.97 -2.68
N CYS A 53 6.38 -1.54 -3.31
CA CYS A 53 6.45 -2.88 -3.90
C CYS A 53 7.44 -2.96 -5.07
N THR A 54 7.47 -1.94 -5.94
CA THR A 54 8.37 -1.90 -7.11
C THR A 54 9.82 -1.55 -6.77
N ARG A 55 10.17 -1.43 -5.49
CA ARG A 55 11.59 -1.31 -5.07
C ARG A 55 12.33 -2.62 -4.99
N ALA A 56 11.62 -3.75 -4.93
CA ALA A 56 12.23 -5.07 -5.03
C ALA A 56 12.64 -5.34 -6.48
N ARG A 57 13.89 -5.78 -6.69
CA ARG A 57 14.38 -6.22 -8.00
C ARG A 57 14.21 -7.71 -8.25
N GLU A 58 14.43 -8.52 -7.23
CA GLU A 58 14.36 -9.98 -7.30
C GLU A 58 13.13 -10.47 -6.52
N ASP A 59 13.13 -10.29 -5.19
CA ASP A 59 12.06 -10.82 -4.33
C ASP A 59 11.31 -9.73 -3.56
N LEU A 60 9.99 -9.87 -3.52
CA LEU A 60 9.09 -9.02 -2.74
C LEU A 60 8.25 -9.89 -1.81
N VAL A 61 8.29 -9.60 -0.51
CA VAL A 61 7.36 -10.18 0.46
C VAL A 61 6.41 -9.09 0.93
N VAL A 62 5.10 -9.35 0.82
CA VAL A 62 4.06 -8.47 1.38
C VAL A 62 3.38 -9.21 2.52
N THR A 63 3.35 -8.60 3.70
CA THR A 63 2.69 -9.20 4.87
C THR A 63 1.55 -8.33 5.37
N TRP A 64 0.55 -8.97 5.97
CA TRP A 64 -0.58 -8.33 6.63
C TRP A 64 -0.99 -9.14 7.85
N ASN A 65 -1.74 -8.50 8.76
CA ASN A 65 -2.31 -9.15 9.92
C ASN A 65 -3.85 -9.09 9.83
N GLY A 66 -4.51 -10.24 10.04
CA GLY A 66 -5.96 -10.32 9.91
C GLY A 66 -6.42 -10.10 8.47
N THR A 67 -7.27 -9.08 8.26
CA THR A 67 -7.83 -8.74 6.95
C THR A 67 -6.81 -8.00 6.09
N PRO A 68 -6.55 -8.44 4.84
CA PRO A 68 -5.66 -7.73 3.94
C PRO A 68 -6.22 -6.35 3.56
N SER A 69 -5.33 -5.42 3.21
CA SER A 69 -5.73 -4.13 2.65
C SER A 69 -6.61 -4.31 1.41
N ALA A 70 -7.56 -3.39 1.21
CA ALA A 70 -8.36 -3.32 -0.03
C ALA A 70 -7.52 -3.10 -1.31
N PHE A 71 -6.23 -2.74 -1.18
CA PHE A 71 -5.31 -2.65 -2.31
C PHE A 71 -4.65 -3.97 -2.70
N LEU A 72 -4.80 -5.02 -1.90
CA LEU A 72 -4.30 -6.36 -2.21
C LEU A 72 -5.38 -7.15 -2.94
N ASP A 73 -4.99 -7.80 -4.03
CA ASP A 73 -5.87 -8.68 -4.81
C ASP A 73 -5.98 -10.06 -4.16
N ALA A 74 -7.11 -10.75 -4.37
CA ALA A 74 -7.33 -12.10 -3.88
C ALA A 74 -6.37 -13.15 -4.47
N THR A 75 -5.66 -12.82 -5.56
CA THR A 75 -4.65 -13.69 -6.18
C THR A 75 -3.29 -13.70 -5.47
N ILE A 76 -3.07 -12.85 -4.45
CA ILE A 76 -1.83 -12.89 -3.67
C ILE A 76 -1.82 -14.14 -2.79
N ARG A 77 -0.97 -15.11 -3.15
CA ARG A 77 -0.80 -16.35 -2.40
C ARG A 77 -0.14 -16.06 -1.05
N ARG A 78 -0.68 -16.66 0.00
CA ARG A 78 -0.09 -16.68 1.34
C ARG A 78 0.93 -17.80 1.37
N GLU A 79 2.22 -17.46 1.52
CA GLU A 79 3.28 -18.41 1.86
C GLU A 79 3.53 -18.39 3.37
#